data_AF-A0AA37S7Y2-F1
#
_entry.id   AF-A0AA37S7Y2-F1
#
_cell.length_a   1.000
_cell.length_b   1.000
_cell.length_c   1.000
_cell.angle_alpha   90.00
_cell.angle_beta   90.00
_cell.angle_gamma   90.00
#
_symmetry.space_group_name_H-M   'P 1'
#
loop_
_entity.id
_entity.type
_entity.pdbx_description
1 polymer ?
#
loop_
_entity_poly.entity_id
_entity_poly.type
_entity_poly.pdbx_seq_one_letter_code
_entity_poly.pdbx_strand_id
1 'polypeptide(L)'
;MKGYRLAFNKKAWDHPARAYANIVYDPNSHVEGVLYRLEDEHQIRKMDPFEGAPRLYSREIFSIETVHGYIPSWVYIANKATLVEGLRPDRWYLDHLLAGREHLSEDYYHKLTKVKTNPGE
;
A
#
# COMPACT_ATOMS: atom_id res chain seq x y z
N MET A 1 4.36 8.22 6.09
CA MET A 1 3.45 7.87 7.20
C MET A 1 4.23 7.13 8.29
N LYS A 2 4.44 7.78 9.45
CA LYS A 2 5.16 7.20 10.60
C LYS A 2 4.27 6.23 11.39
N GLY A 3 4.87 5.24 12.04
CA GLY A 3 4.18 4.27 12.89
C GLY A 3 3.55 3.09 12.14
N TYR A 4 3.93 2.90 10.88
CA TYR A 4 3.42 1.83 10.02
C TYR A 4 4.55 1.28 9.14
N ARG A 5 4.40 0.03 8.71
CA ARG A 5 5.27 -0.59 7.70
C ARG A 5 4.45 -1.14 6.55
N LEU A 6 5.09 -1.23 5.38
CA LEU A 6 4.57 -1.96 4.24
C LEU A 6 4.56 -3.47 4.56
N ALA A 7 3.50 -4.14 4.15
CA ALA A 7 3.34 -5.58 4.22
C ALA A 7 2.72 -6.09 2.92
N PHE A 8 3.02 -7.34 2.56
CA PHE A 8 2.35 -8.05 1.48
C PHE A 8 1.58 -9.21 2.07
N ASN A 9 0.49 -8.89 2.76
CA ASN A 9 -0.34 -9.87 3.46
C ASN A 9 -1.83 -9.76 3.08
N LYS A 10 -2.22 -8.85 2.18
CA LYS A 10 -3.58 -8.83 1.66
C LYS A 10 -3.71 -9.92 0.60
N LYS A 11 -4.51 -10.95 0.85
CA LYS A 11 -4.72 -12.05 -0.10
C LYS A 11 -5.28 -11.51 -1.43
N ALA A 12 -4.63 -11.87 -2.53
CA ALA A 12 -5.14 -11.58 -3.86
C ALA A 12 -6.46 -12.35 -4.07
N TRP A 13 -7.45 -11.67 -4.62
CA TRP A 13 -8.76 -12.28 -4.86
C TRP A 13 -8.76 -13.15 -6.11
N ASP A 14 -7.83 -12.87 -7.02
CA ASP A 14 -7.62 -13.45 -8.34
C ASP A 14 -6.56 -14.57 -8.35
N HIS A 15 -5.70 -14.67 -7.32
CA HIS A 15 -4.68 -15.70 -7.26
C HIS A 15 -4.36 -16.15 -5.81
N PRO A 16 -4.55 -17.43 -5.43
CA PRO A 16 -4.53 -17.85 -4.03
C PRO A 16 -3.17 -17.76 -3.33
N ALA A 17 -2.06 -17.79 -4.09
CA ALA A 17 -0.68 -17.73 -3.59
C ALA A 17 -0.05 -16.31 -3.67
N ARG A 18 -0.81 -15.30 -4.10
CA ARG A 18 -0.33 -13.92 -4.26
C ARG A 18 -0.86 -13.03 -3.13
N ALA A 19 -0.03 -12.10 -2.69
CA ALA A 19 -0.46 -10.99 -1.85
C ALA A 19 -0.26 -9.63 -2.53
N TYR A 20 -1.18 -8.73 -2.23
CA TYR A 20 -1.08 -7.31 -2.54
C TYR A 20 -0.61 -6.51 -1.32
N ALA A 21 -0.22 -5.26 -1.58
CA ALA A 21 0.30 -4.35 -0.57
C ALA A 21 -0.76 -4.02 0.48
N ASN A 22 -0.30 -3.86 1.71
CA ASN A 22 -1.05 -3.38 2.84
C ASN A 22 -0.10 -2.60 3.76
N ILE A 23 -0.65 -1.81 4.67
CA ILE A 23 0.10 -1.17 5.75
C ILE A 23 -0.33 -1.78 7.08
N VAL A 24 0.63 -2.05 7.95
CA VAL A 24 0.38 -2.58 9.29
C VAL A 24 1.07 -1.71 10.32
N TYR A 25 0.48 -1.60 11.50
CA TYR A 25 1.05 -0.83 12.60
C TYR A 25 2.43 -1.36 12.97
N ASP A 26 3.39 -0.45 13.04
CA ASP A 26 4.75 -0.69 13.49
C ASP A 26 5.35 0.66 13.94
N PRO A 27 5.42 0.94 15.26
CA PRO A 27 5.74 2.26 15.80
C PRO A 27 7.13 2.75 15.41
N ASN A 28 8.05 1.84 15.06
CA ASN A 28 9.43 2.17 14.72
C ASN A 28 9.67 2.26 13.21
N SER A 29 8.61 2.09 12.41
CA SER A 29 8.68 2.08 10.95
C SER A 29 7.94 3.25 10.33
N HIS A 30 8.17 3.43 9.03
CA HIS A 30 7.40 4.35 8.20
C HIS A 30 7.11 3.74 6.83
N VAL A 31 6.06 4.25 6.20
CA VAL A 31 5.70 3.99 4.80
C VAL A 31 5.84 5.28 4.00
N GLU A 32 6.57 5.23 2.89
CA GLU A 32 6.59 6.29 1.88
C GLU A 32 5.64 5.94 0.73
N GLY A 33 5.14 6.96 0.05
CA GLY A 33 4.20 6.82 -1.05
C GLY A 33 3.86 8.17 -1.67
N VAL A 34 2.97 8.15 -2.65
CA VAL A 34 2.56 9.34 -3.40
C VAL A 34 1.18 9.80 -2.93
N LEU A 35 1.03 11.10 -2.70
CA LEU A 35 -0.28 11.71 -2.46
C LEU A 35 -0.85 12.27 -3.76
N TYR A 36 -2.08 11.87 -4.06
CA TYR A 36 -2.85 12.41 -5.18
C TYR A 36 -3.95 13.31 -4.64
N ARG A 37 -3.98 14.56 -5.12
CA ARG A 37 -5.09 15.47 -4.82
C ARG A 37 -6.23 15.17 -5.79
N LEU A 38 -7.37 14.80 -5.24
CA LEU A 38 -8.60 14.66 -5.99
C LEU A 38 -9.20 16.03 -6.29
N GLU A 39 -9.99 16.12 -7.37
CA GLU A 39 -10.71 17.34 -7.74
C GLU A 39 -11.77 17.69 -6.68
N ASP A 40 -12.44 16.66 -6.18
CA ASP A 40 -13.46 16.75 -5.14
C ASP A 40 -13.53 15.44 -4.33
N GLU A 41 -14.22 15.48 -3.19
CA GLU A 41 -14.35 14.33 -2.28
C GLU A 41 -15.18 13.17 -2.84
N HIS A 42 -16.00 13.36 -3.88
CA HIS A 42 -16.78 12.29 -4.47
C HIS A 42 -15.95 11.38 -5.36
N GLN A 43 -14.82 11.87 -5.88
CA GLN A 43 -13.91 11.06 -6.70
C GLN A 43 -13.33 9.86 -5.95
N ILE A 44 -13.19 9.93 -4.63
CA ILE A 44 -12.72 8.79 -3.83
C ILE A 44 -13.69 7.60 -3.90
N ARG A 45 -14.98 7.86 -4.13
CA ARG A 45 -15.98 6.79 -4.33
C ARG A 45 -15.79 6.06 -5.66
N LYS A 46 -15.13 6.67 -6.65
CA LYS A 46 -14.76 6.03 -7.91
C LYS A 46 -13.58 5.06 -7.72
N MET A 47 -12.77 5.25 -6.68
CA MET A 47 -11.66 4.35 -6.34
C MET A 47 -12.12 3.12 -5.54
N ASP A 48 -13.18 3.26 -4.73
CA ASP A 48 -13.68 2.19 -3.86
C ASP A 48 -13.89 0.82 -4.56
N PRO A 49 -14.44 0.73 -5.79
CA PRO A 49 -14.58 -0.55 -6.48
C PRO A 49 -13.25 -1.23 -6.83
N PHE A 50 -12.22 -0.46 -7.16
CA PHE A 50 -10.89 -0.99 -7.50
C PHE A 50 -10.18 -1.56 -6.27
N GLU A 51 -10.42 -0.94 -5.11
CA GLU A 51 -9.91 -1.41 -3.82
C GLU A 51 -10.80 -2.50 -3.21
N GLY A 52 -11.98 -2.75 -3.78
CA GLY A 52 -12.99 -3.63 -3.20
C GLY A 52 -13.49 -3.15 -1.84
N ALA A 53 -13.46 -1.83 -1.59
CA ALA A 53 -13.92 -1.24 -0.35
C ALA A 53 -15.46 -1.28 -0.24
N PRO A 54 -16.02 -1.44 0.97
CA PRO A 54 -15.34 -1.59 2.26
C PRO A 54 -15.01 -3.05 2.61
N ARG A 55 -15.14 -4.01 1.67
CA ARG A 55 -15.04 -5.45 1.97
C ARG A 55 -13.61 -5.95 2.04
N LEU A 56 -12.78 -5.59 1.05
CA LEU A 56 -11.39 -6.03 0.97
C LEU A 56 -10.45 -5.09 1.73
N TYR A 57 -10.63 -3.78 1.52
CA TYR A 57 -9.96 -2.72 2.25
C TYR A 57 -10.98 -1.82 2.96
N SER A 58 -10.66 -1.33 4.14
CA SER A 58 -11.27 -0.15 4.74
C SER A 58 -10.67 1.10 4.11
N ARG A 59 -11.41 2.21 4.11
CA ARG A 59 -10.90 3.53 3.76
C ARG A 59 -10.85 4.38 5.01
N GLU A 60 -9.66 4.79 5.40
CA GLU A 60 -9.40 5.52 6.65
C GLU A 60 -8.64 6.82 6.35
N ILE A 61 -8.75 7.81 7.24
CA ILE A 61 -8.04 9.09 7.10
C ILE A 61 -6.79 9.05 7.98
N PHE A 62 -5.64 9.29 7.35
CA PHE A 62 -4.36 9.42 8.02
C PHE A 62 -3.78 10.82 7.82
N SER A 63 -3.05 11.29 8.84
CA SER A 63 -2.25 12.50 8.73
C SER A 63 -0.90 12.15 8.08
N ILE A 64 -0.69 12.58 6.83
CA ILE A 64 0.50 12.25 6.05
C ILE A 64 1.47 13.43 6.06
N GLU A 65 2.69 13.18 6.52
CA GLU A 65 3.79 14.14 6.49
C GLU A 65 4.29 14.34 5.05
N THR A 66 4.38 15.61 4.63
CA THR A 66 4.87 16.02 3.31
C THR A 66 5.80 17.22 3.45
N VAL A 67 6.46 17.61 2.36
CA VAL A 67 7.24 18.86 2.30
C VAL A 67 6.40 20.13 2.53
N HIS A 68 5.08 20.04 2.37
CA HIS A 68 4.13 21.13 2.62
C HIS A 68 3.45 21.03 4.01
N GLY A 69 3.92 20.13 4.87
CA GLY A 69 3.33 19.85 6.18
C GLY A 69 2.44 18.61 6.18
N TYR A 70 1.61 18.49 7.21
CA TYR A 70 0.74 17.35 7.42
C TYR A 70 -0.58 17.51 6.64
N ILE A 71 -0.91 16.53 5.80
CA ILE A 71 -2.13 16.53 4.97
C ILE A 71 -3.02 15.34 5.35
N PRO A 72 -4.27 15.57 5.81
CA PRO A 72 -5.25 14.51 5.99
C PRO A 72 -5.56 13.86 4.65
N SER A 73 -5.36 12.54 4.55
CA SER A 73 -5.46 11.81 3.29
C SER A 73 -6.19 10.49 3.49
N TRP A 74 -7.01 10.08 2.52
CA TRP A 74 -7.57 8.75 2.49
C TRP A 74 -6.49 7.71 2.20
N VAL A 75 -6.49 6.64 2.97
CA VAL A 75 -5.61 5.47 2.79
C VAL A 75 -6.45 4.21 2.91
N TYR A 76 -6.20 3.26 2.02
CA TYR A 76 -6.86 1.96 2.04
C TYR A 76 -6.06 0.98 2.90
N ILE A 77 -6.71 0.36 3.89
CA ILE A 77 -6.09 -0.64 4.79
C ILE A 77 -6.80 -1.97 4.61
N ALA A 78 -6.05 -3.05 4.39
CA ALA A 78 -6.63 -4.35 4.14
C ALA A 78 -7.37 -4.85 5.40
N ASN A 79 -8.61 -5.27 5.22
CA ASN A 79 -9.42 -5.75 6.32
C ASN A 79 -8.90 -7.08 6.85
N LYS A 80 -9.04 -7.30 8.17
CA LYS A 80 -8.57 -8.50 8.87
C LYS A 80 -8.95 -9.82 8.19
N ALA A 81 -10.18 -9.91 7.66
CA ALA A 81 -10.68 -11.10 6.96
C ALA A 81 -9.94 -11.45 5.66
N THR A 82 -9.13 -10.53 5.12
CA THR A 82 -8.33 -10.71 3.90
C THR A 82 -6.86 -10.98 4.17
N LEU A 83 -6.43 -10.87 5.43
CA LEU A 83 -5.02 -10.98 5.79
C LEU A 83 -4.59 -12.45 5.85
N VAL A 84 -3.50 -12.77 5.17
CA VAL A 84 -2.86 -14.09 5.20
C VAL A 84 -1.36 -13.90 5.34
N GLU A 85 -0.79 -14.52 6.37
CA GLU A 85 0.64 -14.48 6.64
C GLU A 85 1.43 -15.42 5.70
N GLY A 86 2.70 -15.11 5.49
CA GLY A 86 3.62 -15.94 4.70
C GLY A 86 3.46 -15.85 3.17
N LEU A 87 2.46 -15.10 2.68
CA LEU A 87 2.34 -14.78 1.26
C LEU A 87 3.38 -13.74 0.82
N ARG A 88 3.55 -13.63 -0.50
CA ARG A 88 4.47 -12.71 -1.16
C ARG A 88 3.79 -12.03 -2.35
N PRO A 89 4.25 -10.84 -2.76
CA PRO A 89 3.84 -10.28 -4.04
C PRO A 89 4.51 -11.04 -5.18
N ASP A 90 3.92 -10.96 -6.36
CA ASP A 90 4.58 -11.38 -7.58
C ASP A 90 5.56 -10.30 -8.05
N ARG A 91 6.53 -10.70 -8.88
CA ARG A 91 7.57 -9.79 -9.39
C ARG A 91 6.99 -8.58 -10.12
N TRP A 92 6.04 -8.80 -11.03
CA TRP A 92 5.40 -7.73 -11.79
C TRP A 92 4.70 -6.70 -10.89
N TYR A 93 4.13 -7.13 -9.77
CA TYR A 93 3.46 -6.24 -8.83
C TYR A 93 4.48 -5.39 -8.08
N LEU A 94 5.57 -5.99 -7.61
CA LEU A 94 6.68 -5.25 -7.01
C LEU A 94 7.34 -4.29 -8.01
N ASP A 95 7.45 -4.66 -9.28
CA ASP A 95 7.97 -3.78 -10.34
C ASP A 95 7.14 -2.51 -10.48
N HIS A 96 5.82 -2.61 -10.32
CA HIS A 96 4.94 -1.44 -10.32
C HIS A 96 5.26 -0.47 -9.17
N LEU A 97 5.57 -0.99 -7.98
CA LEU A 97 6.01 -0.16 -6.84
C LEU A 97 7.40 0.45 -7.08
N LEU A 98 8.32 -0.32 -7.68
CA LEU A 98 9.67 0.14 -7.99
C LEU A 98 9.72 1.18 -9.13
N ALA A 99 8.72 1.20 -10.02
CA ALA A 99 8.60 2.22 -11.05
C ALA A 99 8.42 3.63 -10.45
N GLY A 100 7.92 3.74 -9.22
CA GLY A 100 7.77 5.02 -8.50
C GLY A 100 9.06 5.57 -7.87
N ARG A 101 10.25 5.13 -8.30
CA ARG A 101 11.55 5.49 -7.69
C ARG A 101 11.72 6.99 -7.45
N GLU A 102 11.34 7.81 -8.42
CA GLU A 102 11.52 9.28 -8.37
C GLU A 102 10.73 9.97 -7.25
N HIS A 103 9.77 9.27 -6.65
CA HIS A 103 8.94 9.79 -5.54
C HIS A 103 9.33 9.23 -4.18
N LEU A 104 10.36 8.38 -4.10
CA LEU A 104 10.77 7.69 -2.89
C LEU A 104 12.16 8.13 -2.47
N SER A 105 12.45 8.08 -1.17
CA SER A 105 13.82 8.18 -0.71
C SER A 105 14.64 6.99 -1.19
N GLU A 106 15.94 7.19 -1.39
CA GLU A 106 16.87 6.12 -1.78
C GLU A 106 16.84 4.96 -0.77
N ASP A 107 16.73 5.26 0.52
CA ASP A 107 16.62 4.25 1.58
C ASP A 107 15.34 3.43 1.49
N TYR A 108 14.20 4.08 1.19
CA TYR A 108 12.93 3.37 1.04
C TYR A 108 12.91 2.52 -0.23
N TYR A 109 13.42 3.07 -1.33
CA TYR A 109 13.59 2.33 -2.58
C TYR A 109 14.48 1.09 -2.39
N HIS A 110 15.62 1.22 -1.71
CA HIS A 110 16.48 0.09 -1.37
C HIS A 110 15.82 -0.95 -0.46
N LYS A 111 14.86 -0.57 0.39
CA LYS A 111 14.06 -1.55 1.15
C LYS A 111 13.11 -2.31 0.22
N LEU A 112 12.47 -1.65 -0.74
CA LEU A 112 11.58 -2.28 -1.72
C LEU A 112 12.33 -3.30 -2.59
N THR A 113 13.56 -3.00 -3.03
CA THR A 113 14.33 -3.95 -3.87
C THR A 113 14.69 -5.26 -3.16
N LYS A 114 14.67 -5.27 -1.82
CA LYS A 114 14.93 -6.46 -0.98
C LYS A 114 13.67 -7.30 -0.71
N VAL A 115 12.49 -6.85 -1.15
CA VAL A 115 11.24 -7.61 -0.98
C VAL A 115 11.33 -8.91 -1.79
N LYS A 116 11.15 -10.04 -1.10
CA LYS A 116 11.09 -11.35 -1.74
C LYS A 116 9.77 -11.48 -2.49
N THR A 117 9.85 -11.87 -3.75
CA THR A 117 8.69 -12.11 -4.62
C THR A 117 8.47 -13.60 -4.82
N ASN A 118 7.26 -13.98 -5.25
CA ASN A 118 7.04 -15.29 -5.86
C ASN A 118 7.88 -15.39 -7.16
N PRO A 119 8.42 -16.57 -7.49
CA PRO A 119 8.99 -16.80 -8.82
C PRO A 119 7.93 -16.45 -9.87
N GLY A 120 8.31 -15.71 -10.91
CA GLY A 120 7.40 -15.46 -12.02
C GLY A 120 7.00 -16.77 -12.68
N GLU A 121 5.73 -16.89 -13.05
CA GLU A 121 5.30 -17.88 -14.04
C GLU A 121 5.94 -17.61 -15.40
#